data_AF-A7SQI6-F1
#
_entry.id   AF-A7SQI6-F1
#
_cell.length_a   1.000
_cell.length_b   1.000
_cell.length_c   1.000
_cell.angle_alpha   90.00
_cell.angle_beta   90.00
_cell.angle_gamma   90.00
#
_symmetry.space_group_name_H-M   'P 1'
#
loop_
_entity.id
_entity.type
_entity.pdbx_description
1 polymer ?
#
loop_
_entity_poly.entity_id
_entity_poly.type
_entity_poly.pdbx_seq_one_letter_code
_entity_poly.pdbx_strand_id
1 'polypeptide(L)'
;PLYYQQSDLTPLYYQQSDLTPIYYQQSDLTPIYYQQSDLTPLYYQQSDLTPLYYQQSDLTPLYYQQSDLTPLYYQQSDLTPIYYQQSDLTPIYYQQSDLTPLYYQQSDLTPLYYQQSDLTPIYYQQSDLTPLY
;
A
#
# COMPACT_ATOMS: atom_id res chain seq x y z
N PRO A 1 12.71 14.39 0.80
CA PRO A 1 11.53 13.87 0.07
C PRO A 1 11.91 13.71 -1.40
N LEU A 2 11.53 12.59 -1.99
CA LEU A 2 11.77 12.26 -3.39
C LEU A 2 10.49 12.49 -4.19
N TYR A 3 10.61 13.04 -5.39
CA TYR A 3 9.47 13.32 -6.27
C TYR A 3 9.73 12.71 -7.65
N TYR A 4 8.80 11.87 -8.07
CA TYR A 4 8.81 11.19 -9.36
C TYR A 4 7.60 11.65 -10.15
N GLN A 5 7.84 12.29 -11.29
CA GLN A 5 6.82 12.75 -12.23
C GLN A 5 6.95 11.93 -13.51
N GLN A 6 5.86 11.35 -14.00
CA GLN A 6 5.84 10.62 -15.28
C GLN A 6 6.92 9.54 -15.34
N SER A 7 6.83 8.58 -14.41
CA SER A 7 7.87 7.57 -14.21
C SER A 7 7.34 6.19 -14.57
N ASP A 8 8.09 5.49 -15.42
CA ASP A 8 8.02 4.04 -15.57
C ASP A 8 9.24 3.49 -14.81
N LEU A 9 8.99 2.90 -13.65
CA LEU A 9 10.06 2.36 -12.81
C LEU A 9 10.13 0.85 -12.99
N THR A 10 11.32 0.39 -13.38
CA THR A 10 11.74 -1.02 -13.35
C THR A 10 11.74 -1.55 -11.91
N PRO A 11 11.75 -2.88 -11.70
CA PRO A 11 11.61 -3.44 -10.35
C PRO A 11 12.60 -2.84 -9.37
N LEU A 12 12.09 -2.40 -8.22
CA LEU A 12 12.88 -1.77 -7.18
C LEU A 12 13.01 -2.72 -5.99
N TYR A 13 14.21 -2.82 -5.43
CA TYR A 13 14.48 -3.63 -4.25
C TYR A 13 15.20 -2.78 -3.21
N TYR A 14 14.55 -2.62 -2.07
CA TYR A 14 15.05 -1.90 -0.90
C TYR A 14 15.30 -2.88 0.23
N GLN A 15 16.51 -2.84 0.77
CA GLN A 15 16.95 -3.69 1.87
C GLN A 15 17.62 -2.82 2.92
N GLN A 16 17.25 -2.96 4.19
CA GLN A 16 17.87 -2.24 5.30
C GLN A 16 17.90 -0.72 5.05
N SER A 17 16.76 -0.18 4.65
CA SER A 17 16.64 1.17 4.12
C SER A 17 15.72 2.02 4.98
N ASP A 18 16.21 3.21 5.36
CA ASP A 18 15.38 4.30 5.89
C ASP A 18 15.03 5.23 4.73
N LEU A 19 13.77 5.19 4.26
CA LEU A 19 13.36 6.04 3.15
C LEU A 19 12.67 7.31 3.63
N THR A 20 13.12 8.45 3.11
CA THR A 20 12.44 9.75 3.27
C THR A 20 11.13 9.77 2.46
N PRO A 21 10.19 10.71 2.70
CA PRO A 21 8.89 10.68 2.05
C PRO A 21 9.00 10.69 0.52
N ILE A 22 8.22 9.86 -0.17
CA ILE A 22 8.28 9.72 -1.63
C ILE A 22 6.91 10.05 -2.23
N TYR A 23 6.93 10.80 -3.32
CA TYR A 23 5.74 11.20 -4.06
C TYR A 23 5.85 10.72 -5.50
N TYR A 24 4.87 9.93 -5.92
CA TYR A 24 4.69 9.45 -7.28
C TYR A 24 3.48 10.12 -7.90
N GLN A 25 3.68 10.74 -9.06
CA GLN A 25 2.62 11.34 -9.86
C GLN A 25 2.68 10.77 -11.28
N GLN A 26 1.57 10.24 -11.78
CA GLN A 26 1.49 9.68 -13.14
C GLN A 26 2.56 8.60 -13.34
N SER A 27 2.53 7.56 -12.50
CA SER A 27 3.58 6.54 -12.48
C SER A 27 3.02 5.16 -12.78
N ASP A 28 3.75 4.38 -13.58
CA ASP A 28 3.56 2.94 -13.72
C ASP A 28 4.74 2.27 -12.99
N LEU A 29 4.46 1.59 -11.89
CA LEU A 29 5.49 0.94 -11.08
C LEU A 29 5.42 -0.56 -11.25
N THR A 30 6.54 -1.12 -11.73
CA THR A 30 6.78 -2.57 -11.74
C THR A 30 7.26 -3.05 -10.36
N PRO A 31 7.22 -4.37 -10.07
CA PRO A 31 7.22 -4.90 -8.69
C PRO A 31 8.26 -4.26 -7.76
N ILE A 32 7.81 -3.84 -6.57
CA ILE A 32 8.68 -3.25 -5.56
C ILE A 32 8.73 -4.16 -4.33
N TYR A 33 9.93 -4.36 -3.83
CA TYR A 33 10.19 -5.19 -2.66
C TYR A 33 10.90 -4.36 -1.59
N TYR A 34 10.35 -4.41 -0.38
CA TYR A 34 10.92 -3.82 0.81
C TYR A 34 11.21 -4.92 1.82
N GLN A 35 12.47 -4.99 2.26
CA GLN A 35 12.90 -5.90 3.31
C GLN A 35 13.62 -5.12 4.40
N GLN A 36 13.19 -5.26 5.67
CA GLN A 36 13.85 -4.58 6.79
C GLN A 36 13.93 -3.07 6.55
N SER A 37 12.80 -2.45 6.21
CA SER A 37 12.77 -1.05 5.77
C SER A 37 11.82 -0.24 6.63
N ASP A 38 12.26 0.96 7.01
CA ASP A 38 11.44 1.96 7.67
C ASP A 38 11.05 3.01 6.61
N LEU A 39 9.78 3.04 6.26
CA LEU A 39 9.28 3.95 5.23
C LEU A 39 8.54 5.12 5.87
N THR A 40 8.97 6.31 5.50
CA THR A 40 8.26 7.56 5.78
C THR A 40 7.36 7.93 4.58
N PRO A 41 6.34 8.79 4.76
CA PRO A 41 5.13 8.83 3.96
C PRO A 41 5.29 8.62 2.45
N LEU A 42 4.53 7.68 1.89
CA LEU A 42 4.42 7.49 0.44
C LEU A 42 3.08 8.03 -0.05
N TYR A 43 3.15 8.80 -1.14
CA TYR A 43 1.98 9.37 -1.80
C TYR A 43 1.98 8.95 -3.27
N TYR A 44 0.86 8.40 -3.71
CA TYR A 44 0.62 7.98 -5.08
C TYR A 44 -0.59 8.72 -5.62
N GLN A 45 -0.39 9.41 -6.75
CA GLN A 45 -1.45 10.11 -7.46
C GLN A 45 -1.43 9.66 -8.92
N GLN A 46 -2.58 9.21 -9.44
CA GLN A 46 -2.69 8.77 -10.84
C GLN A 46 -1.65 7.69 -11.15
N SER A 47 -1.62 6.63 -10.33
CA SER A 47 -0.56 5.62 -10.39
C SER A 47 -1.14 4.23 -10.61
N ASP A 48 -0.50 3.47 -11.48
CA ASP A 48 -0.75 2.04 -11.66
C ASP A 48 0.39 1.30 -10.96
N LEU A 49 0.08 0.55 -9.89
CA LEU A 49 1.08 -0.17 -9.10
C LEU A 49 0.92 -1.67 -9.30
N THR A 50 2.04 -2.31 -9.63
CA THR A 50 2.17 -3.76 -9.76
C THR A 50 3.23 -4.28 -8.80
N PRO A 51 3.15 -5.56 -8.37
CA PRO A 51 2.92 -5.91 -6.98
C PRO A 51 3.97 -5.40 -5.97
N LEU A 52 3.48 -4.97 -4.81
CA LEU A 52 4.33 -4.52 -3.70
C LEU A 52 4.43 -5.60 -2.63
N TYR A 53 5.66 -5.84 -2.18
CA TYR A 53 5.97 -6.81 -1.14
C TYR A 53 6.72 -6.12 -0.01
N TYR A 54 6.22 -6.29 1.20
CA TYR A 54 6.82 -5.78 2.42
C TYR A 54 7.09 -6.92 3.38
N GLN A 55 8.34 -7.04 3.79
CA GLN A 55 8.80 -8.03 4.76
C GLN A 55 9.56 -7.32 5.87
N GLN A 56 9.15 -7.52 7.13
CA GLN A 56 9.83 -6.90 8.28
C GLN A 56 9.94 -5.39 8.11
N SER A 57 8.83 -4.72 7.78
CA SER A 57 8.85 -3.30 7.42
C SER A 57 7.89 -2.50 8.28
N ASP A 58 8.34 -1.31 8.68
CA ASP A 58 7.52 -0.34 9.41
C ASP A 58 7.10 0.76 8.42
N LEU A 59 5.82 0.82 8.10
CA LEU A 59 5.29 1.79 7.13
C LEU A 59 4.51 2.90 7.81
N THR A 60 4.87 4.13 7.47
CA THR A 60 4.20 5.34 7.94
C THR A 60 3.85 6.25 6.76
N PRO A 61 2.75 7.01 6.86
CA PRO A 61 1.46 6.72 6.22
C PRO A 61 1.47 6.64 4.69
N LEU A 62 0.55 5.83 4.16
CA LEU A 62 0.38 5.63 2.72
C LEU A 62 -0.89 6.31 2.22
N TYR A 63 -0.77 7.06 1.13
CA TYR A 63 -1.90 7.75 0.49
C TYR A 63 -1.95 7.40 -0.99
N TYR A 64 -3.13 6.95 -1.42
CA TYR A 64 -3.42 6.60 -2.80
C TYR A 64 -4.62 7.40 -3.28
N GLN A 65 -4.43 8.12 -4.39
CA GLN A 65 -5.48 8.90 -5.04
C GLN A 65 -5.53 8.54 -6.52
N GLN A 66 -6.70 8.16 -7.04
CA GLN A 66 -6.86 7.81 -8.46
C GLN A 66 -5.83 6.75 -8.86
N SER A 67 -5.81 5.62 -8.16
CA SER A 67 -4.74 4.62 -8.30
C SER A 67 -5.33 3.23 -8.46
N ASP A 68 -4.71 2.46 -9.36
CA ASP A 68 -5.02 1.05 -9.57
C ASP A 68 -3.91 0.22 -8.94
N LEU A 69 -4.29 -0.63 -7.99
CA LEU A 69 -3.35 -1.32 -7.11
C LEU A 69 -3.47 -2.83 -7.25
N THR A 70 -2.35 -3.44 -7.62
CA THR A 70 -2.24 -4.88 -7.83
C THR A 70 -1.09 -5.49 -7.03
N PRO A 71 -1.20 -6.78 -6.65
CA PRO A 71 -1.50 -7.19 -5.28
C PRO A 71 -0.45 -6.76 -4.26
N LEU A 72 -0.92 -6.53 -3.04
CA LEU A 72 -0.10 -6.07 -1.91
C LEU A 72 0.11 -7.21 -0.91
N TYR A 73 1.36 -7.45 -0.56
CA TYR A 73 1.75 -8.50 0.41
C TYR A 73 2.53 -7.90 1.56
N TYR A 74 2.06 -8.17 2.77
CA TYR A 74 2.66 -7.72 4.01
C TYR A 74 2.94 -8.92 4.92
N GLN A 75 4.21 -9.08 5.31
CA GLN A 75 4.65 -10.11 6.22
C GLN A 75 5.47 -9.48 7.34
N GLN A 76 5.08 -9.73 8.60
CA GLN A 76 5.78 -9.19 9.77
C GLN A 76 5.94 -7.67 9.67
N SER A 77 4.86 -6.96 9.33
CA SER A 77 4.92 -5.52 9.06
C SER A 77 3.98 -4.74 9.97
N ASP A 78 4.43 -3.56 10.38
CA ASP A 78 3.63 -2.62 11.16
C ASP A 78 3.18 -1.49 10.24
N LEU A 79 1.87 -1.40 9.97
CA LEU A 79 1.31 -0.42 9.05
C LEU A 79 0.56 0.70 9.77
N THR A 80 0.92 1.94 9.44
CA THR A 80 0.28 3.15 9.95
C THR A 80 -0.31 4.03 8.85
N PRO A 81 -1.36 4.82 9.15
CA PRO A 81 -2.63 4.80 8.43
C PRO A 81 -2.55 4.79 6.91
N ILE A 82 -3.44 4.01 6.29
CA ILE A 82 -3.55 3.95 4.84
C ILE A 82 -4.86 4.60 4.38
N TYR A 83 -4.75 5.49 3.40
CA TYR A 83 -5.87 6.19 2.81
C TYR A 83 -5.96 5.89 1.32
N TYR A 84 -7.16 5.47 0.90
CA TYR A 84 -7.51 5.23 -0.49
C TYR A 84 -8.66 6.16 -0.89
N GLN A 85 -8.47 6.89 -1.98
CA GLN A 85 -9.48 7.75 -2.55
C GLN A 85 -9.58 7.50 -4.06
N GLN A 86 -10.75 7.11 -4.56
CA GLN A 86 -10.95 6.82 -5.98
C GLN A 86 -9.92 5.77 -6.44
N SER A 87 -9.92 4.61 -5.81
CA SER A 87 -8.87 3.60 -6.04
C SER A 87 -9.48 2.23 -6.23
N ASP A 88 -8.92 1.47 -7.16
CA ASP A 88 -9.29 0.09 -7.42
C ASP A 88 -8.21 -0.83 -6.83
N LEU A 89 -8.62 -1.65 -5.87
CA LEU A 89 -7.73 -2.50 -5.09
C LEU A 89 -7.95 -3.98 -5.39
N THR A 90 -6.89 -4.64 -5.84
CA THR A 90 -6.80 -6.09 -5.98
C THR A 90 -6.02 -6.72 -4.82
N PRO A 91 -6.15 -8.04 -4.57
CA PRO A 91 -6.07 -8.63 -3.23
C PRO A 91 -4.92 -8.15 -2.36
N ILE A 92 -5.22 -7.89 -1.09
CA ILE A 92 -4.21 -7.56 -0.08
C ILE A 92 -4.07 -8.74 0.89
N TYR A 93 -2.83 -9.15 1.13
CA TYR A 93 -2.48 -10.23 2.04
C TYR A 93 -1.66 -9.71 3.20
N TYR A 94 -2.08 -10.07 4.41
CA TYR A 94 -1.40 -9.74 5.65
C TYR A 94 -1.11 -11.02 6.42
N GLN A 95 0.16 -11.19 6.79
CA GLN A 95 0.62 -12.29 7.63
C GLN A 95 1.45 -11.72 8.78
N GLN A 96 1.05 -12.02 10.02
CA GLN A 96 1.76 -11.56 11.22
C GLN A 96 1.98 -10.04 11.23
N SER A 97 0.98 -9.27 10.84
CA SER A 97 1.10 -7.82 10.67
C SER A 97 0.15 -7.06 11.60
N ASP A 98 0.58 -5.90 12.08
CA ASP A 98 -0.23 -5.00 12.88
C ASP A 98 -0.70 -3.83 12.02
N LEU A 99 -2.02 -3.60 11.97
CA LEU A 99 -2.65 -2.66 11.05
C LEU A 99 -3.41 -1.57 11.80
N THR A 100 -2.95 -0.35 11.60
CA THR A 100 -3.64 0.85 12.07
C THR A 100 -4.46 1.52 10.95
N PRO A 101 -5.48 2.33 11.28
CA PRO A 101 -6.77 2.31 10.59
C PRO A 101 -6.69 2.57 9.08
N LEU A 102 -7.51 1.81 8.35
CA LEU A 102 -7.65 1.91 6.90
C LEU A 102 -8.87 2.77 6.56
N TYR A 103 -8.70 3.70 5.63
CA TYR A 103 -9.77 4.59 5.16
C TYR A 103 -9.95 4.46 3.66
N TYR A 104 -11.18 4.19 3.27
CA TYR A 104 -11.59 4.03 1.88
C TYR A 104 -12.69 5.05 1.54
N GLN A 105 -12.47 5.81 0.47
CA GLN A 105 -13.46 6.73 -0.06
C GLN A 105 -13.60 6.55 -1.57
N GLN A 106 -14.79 6.15 -2.04
CA GLN A 106 -15.04 5.92 -3.47
C GLN A 106 -14.07 4.88 -4.05
N SER A 107 -13.87 3.77 -3.34
CA SER A 107 -12.89 2.74 -3.72
C SER A 107 -13.58 1.41 -3.92
N ASP A 108 -13.13 0.66 -4.91
CA ASP A 108 -13.54 -0.73 -5.14
C ASP A 108 -12.49 -1.66 -4.54
N LEU A 109 -12.92 -2.53 -3.63
CA LEU A 109 -12.01 -3.41 -2.91
C LEU A 109 -12.36 -4.88 -3.10
N THR A 110 -11.35 -5.62 -3.56
CA THR A 110 -11.35 -7.08 -3.69
C THR A 110 -10.37 -7.71 -2.68
N PRO A 111 -10.48 -9.01 -2.37
CA PRO A 111 -10.49 -9.51 -1.00
C PRO A 111 -9.24 -9.21 -0.16
N LEU A 112 -9.46 -8.96 1.13
CA LEU A 112 -8.44 -8.83 2.16
C LEU A 112 -8.25 -10.17 2.87
N TYR A 113 -7.02 -10.65 2.94
CA TYR A 113 -6.66 -11.90 3.62
C TYR A 113 -5.77 -11.60 4.83
N TYR A 114 -6.11 -12.20 5.96
CA TYR A 114 -5.39 -12.00 7.21
C TYR A 114 -5.02 -13.33 7.85
N GLN A 115 -3.76 -13.48 8.23
CA GLN A 115 -3.27 -14.59 9.02
C GLN A 115 -2.49 -14.06 10.21
N GLN A 116 -2.94 -14.36 11.44
CA GLN A 116 -2.26 -13.94 12.68
C GLN A 116 -1.97 -12.42 12.73
N SER A 117 -2.91 -11.60 12.26
CA SER A 117 -2.74 -10.14 12.12
C SER A 117 -3.77 -9.41 12.97
N ASP A 118 -3.36 -8.32 13.62
CA ASP A 118 -4.23 -7.47 14.42
C ASP A 118 -4.73 -6.29 13.59
N LEU A 119 -6.06 -6.13 13.52
CA LEU A 119 -6.73 -5.07 12.76
C LEU A 119 -7.40 -4.08 13.70
N THR A 120 -7.07 -2.80 13.53
CA THR A 120 -7.84 -1.68 14.10
C THR A 120 -8.74 -1.06 13.01
N PRO A 121 -9.65 -0.12 13.33
CA PRO A 121 -10.91 0.02 12.59
C PRO A 121 -10.72 0.38 11.11
N ILE A 122 -11.58 -0.21 10.27
CA ILE A 122 -11.65 0.10 8.84
C ILE A 122 -12.87 1.00 8.59
N TYR A 123 -12.67 2.08 7.85
CA TYR A 123 -13.70 3.04 7.49
C TYR A 123 -13.94 3.05 5.99
N TYR A 124 -15.22 2.99 5.60
CA TYR A 124 -15.66 3.02 4.21
C TYR A 124 -16.66 4.15 3.98
N GLN A 125 -16.47 4.88 2.89
CA GLN A 125 -17.41 5.90 2.41
C GLN A 125 -17.61 5.74 0.91
N GLN A 126 -18.82 5.36 0.50
CA GLN A 126 -19.16 5.16 -0.92
C GLN A 126 -18.25 4.13 -1.61
N SER A 127 -17.88 3.07 -0.90
CA SER A 127 -16.97 2.02 -1.38
C SER A 127 -17.71 0.68 -1.53
N ASP A 128 -17.38 -0.07 -2.57
CA ASP A 128 -17.88 -1.43 -2.77
C ASP A 128 -16.88 -2.46 -2.23
N LEU A 129 -17.40 -3.40 -1.44
CA LEU A 129 -16.60 -4.45 -0.80
C LEU A 129 -17.07 -5.82 -1.23
N THR A 130 -16.12 -6.64 -1.70
CA THR A 130 -16.32 -8.08 -1.88
C THR A 130 -15.58 -8.86 -0.81
N PRO A 131 -16.20 -9.15 0.35
CA PRO A 131 -15.57 -9.99 1.36
C PRO A 131 -15.53 -11.46 0.89
N LEU A 132 -14.37 -12.09 1.02
CA LEU A 132 -14.23 -13.55 0.96
C LEU A 132 -13.64 -14.00 2.30
N TYR A 133 -14.27 -15.01 2.91
CA TYR A 133 -13.82 -15.61 4.19
C TYR A 133 -12.52 -16.41 4.04
#